data_AF-A0A024SG69-F1
#
_entry.id   AF-A0A024SG69-F1
#
_cell.length_a   1.000
_cell.length_b   1.000
_cell.length_c   1.000
_cell.angle_alpha   90.00
_cell.angle_beta   90.00
_cell.angle_gamma   90.00
#
_symmetry.space_group_name_H-M   'P 1'
#
loop_
_entity.id
_entity.type
_entity.pdbx_description
1 polymer ?
#
loop_
_entity_poly.entity_id
_entity_poly.type
_entity_poly.pdbx_seq_one_letter_code
_entity_poly.pdbx_strand_id
1 'polypeptide(L)'
;MATDALSAAKLAIYLVLIQPALFCLWKHGRTGFLGWFFVQIFCVLRIATGGIGLHGNPKDEAALILSSIGLSPLLLGISGILYEGRRAVNPRLDRKRDIILELGYHTIVNLGMVLIVVAIVKIMKGDVEPKYKSLLYVGLAVSCVSWGILTLWAVWSYLMARENSSYASMQTVDNGKILIKGAFVALPFVAIRLAYGVVSLHLQVTHPGSGFLTSEAVQVCLSFLPELICISILVFVGVITRSLRPDLKKREQEAIGLVSDQENVLQQQTEYK
;
A
#
# COMPACT_ATOMS: atom_id res chain seq x y z
N MET A 1 19.26 -5.03 25.04
CA MET A 1 19.95 -6.23 24.52
C MET A 1 19.05 -7.10 23.62
N ALA A 2 17.79 -6.72 23.32
CA ALA A 2 16.92 -7.46 22.40
C ALA A 2 16.45 -6.66 21.16
N THR A 3 17.09 -5.50 20.89
CA THR A 3 17.03 -4.79 19.60
C THR A 3 17.53 -5.64 18.44
N ASP A 4 18.47 -6.54 18.72
CA ASP A 4 19.15 -7.34 17.71
C ASP A 4 18.25 -8.48 17.23
N ALA A 5 17.50 -9.11 18.15
CA ALA A 5 16.56 -10.19 17.83
C ALA A 5 15.40 -9.69 16.95
N LEU A 6 14.82 -8.52 17.27
CA LEU A 6 13.76 -7.92 16.44
C LEU A 6 14.30 -7.51 15.06
N SER A 7 15.52 -6.98 14.99
CA SER A 7 16.15 -6.57 13.74
C SER A 7 16.51 -7.78 12.87
N ALA A 8 17.04 -8.85 13.47
CA ALA A 8 17.26 -10.14 12.81
C ALA A 8 15.96 -10.75 12.28
N ALA A 9 14.90 -10.76 13.09
CA ALA A 9 13.60 -11.28 12.70
C ALA A 9 13.02 -10.49 11.51
N LYS A 10 13.05 -9.15 11.56
CA LYS A 10 12.64 -8.30 10.42
C LYS A 10 13.44 -8.66 9.18
N LEU A 11 14.76 -8.69 9.27
CA LEU A 11 15.62 -8.98 8.12
C LEU A 11 15.29 -10.35 7.51
N ALA A 12 15.28 -11.41 8.32
CA ALA A 12 15.02 -12.77 7.85
C ALA A 12 13.62 -12.91 7.21
N ILE A 13 12.58 -12.40 7.87
CA ILE A 13 11.20 -12.53 7.40
C ILE A 13 10.97 -11.75 6.11
N TYR A 14 11.46 -10.51 6.01
CA TYR A 14 11.26 -9.71 4.79
C TYR A 14 12.11 -10.20 3.61
N LEU A 15 13.27 -10.85 3.85
CA LEU A 15 14.03 -11.55 2.81
C LEU A 15 13.28 -12.76 2.23
N VAL A 16 12.45 -13.43 3.05
CA VAL A 16 11.58 -14.50 2.58
C VAL A 16 10.37 -13.92 1.85
N LEU A 17 9.73 -12.88 2.39
CA LEU A 17 8.53 -12.27 1.82
C LEU A 17 8.75 -11.52 0.51
N ILE A 18 9.97 -11.01 0.25
CA ILE A 18 10.26 -10.34 -1.01
C ILE A 18 10.13 -11.30 -2.21
N GLN A 19 10.36 -12.60 -2.04
CA GLN A 19 10.26 -13.59 -3.11
C GLN A 19 8.83 -13.73 -3.68
N PRO A 20 7.79 -14.04 -2.86
CA PRO A 20 6.42 -14.05 -3.36
C PRO A 20 5.92 -12.65 -3.73
N ALA A 21 6.44 -11.58 -3.12
CA ALA A 21 6.10 -10.22 -3.54
C ALA A 21 6.60 -9.92 -4.98
N LEU A 22 7.84 -10.30 -5.31
CA LEU A 22 8.40 -10.17 -6.66
C LEU A 22 7.60 -11.00 -7.66
N PHE A 23 7.18 -12.19 -7.27
CA PHE A 23 6.29 -13.02 -8.08
C PHE A 23 4.96 -12.29 -8.38
N CYS A 24 4.34 -11.64 -7.40
CA CYS A 24 3.13 -10.83 -7.61
C CYS A 24 3.39 -9.67 -8.57
N LEU A 25 4.47 -8.92 -8.39
CA LEU A 25 4.84 -7.82 -9.30
C LEU A 25 4.93 -8.30 -10.76
N TRP A 26 5.56 -9.45 -10.98
CA TRP A 26 5.71 -10.00 -12.33
C TRP A 26 4.39 -10.52 -12.91
N LYS A 27 3.56 -11.20 -12.11
CA LYS A 27 2.31 -11.80 -12.60
C LYS A 27 1.21 -10.77 -12.88
N HIS A 28 1.06 -9.77 -12.03
CA HIS A 28 0.04 -8.73 -12.20
C HIS A 28 0.41 -7.71 -13.30
N GLY A 29 1.70 -7.52 -13.57
CA GLY A 29 2.19 -6.74 -14.72
C GLY A 29 1.72 -5.28 -14.71
N ARG A 30 1.47 -4.69 -15.89
CA ARG A 30 1.18 -3.25 -16.04
C ARG A 30 -0.07 -2.78 -15.29
N THR A 31 -1.07 -3.63 -15.13
CA THR A 31 -2.34 -3.25 -14.49
C THR A 31 -2.21 -3.12 -12.97
N GLY A 32 -1.43 -4.03 -12.35
CA GLY A 32 -1.15 -4.01 -10.91
C GLY A 32 0.17 -3.34 -10.54
N PHE A 33 0.96 -2.88 -11.52
CA PHE A 33 2.35 -2.45 -11.32
C PHE A 33 2.50 -1.48 -10.14
N LEU A 34 1.62 -0.49 -10.05
CA LEU A 34 1.68 0.55 -9.01
C LEU A 34 1.62 -0.05 -7.60
N GLY A 35 0.62 -0.91 -7.32
CA GLY A 35 0.47 -1.52 -6.00
C GLY A 35 1.63 -2.44 -5.65
N TRP A 36 1.99 -3.35 -6.57
CA TRP A 36 3.03 -4.34 -6.31
C TRP A 36 4.44 -3.74 -6.27
N PHE A 37 4.67 -2.62 -6.96
CA PHE A 37 5.92 -1.86 -6.87
C PHE A 37 6.11 -1.24 -5.49
N PHE A 38 5.06 -0.62 -4.92
CA PHE A 38 5.14 -0.09 -3.56
C PHE A 38 5.27 -1.18 -2.50
N VAL A 39 4.70 -2.38 -2.74
CA VAL A 39 4.98 -3.58 -1.94
C VAL A 39 6.47 -3.97 -1.98
N GLN A 40 7.13 -3.85 -3.14
CA GLN A 40 8.59 -4.06 -3.22
C GLN A 40 9.36 -3.02 -2.40
N ILE A 41 9.05 -1.74 -2.60
CA ILE A 41 9.69 -0.65 -1.85
C ILE A 41 9.53 -0.89 -0.36
N PHE A 42 8.33 -1.27 0.09
CA PHE A 42 8.08 -1.61 1.49
C PHE A 42 9.00 -2.73 1.97
N CYS A 43 9.10 -3.85 1.25
CA CYS A 43 9.96 -4.97 1.65
C CYS A 43 11.45 -4.57 1.71
N VAL A 44 11.94 -3.83 0.71
CA VAL A 44 13.33 -3.34 0.66
C VAL A 44 13.62 -2.40 1.83
N LEU A 45 12.72 -1.46 2.13
CA LEU A 45 12.87 -0.57 3.28
C LEU A 45 12.96 -1.37 4.59
N ARG A 46 12.19 -2.45 4.74
CA ARG A 46 12.22 -3.28 5.96
C ARG A 46 13.49 -4.10 6.09
N ILE A 47 13.99 -4.62 4.98
CA ILE A 47 15.30 -5.29 4.92
C ILE A 47 16.40 -4.31 5.34
N ALA A 48 16.39 -3.09 4.79
CA ALA A 48 17.35 -2.04 5.15
C ALA A 48 17.25 -1.65 6.64
N THR A 49 16.04 -1.44 7.17
CA THR A 49 15.83 -1.16 8.60
C THR A 49 16.33 -2.30 9.49
N GLY A 50 16.09 -3.56 9.11
CA GLY A 50 16.61 -4.73 9.84
C GLY A 50 18.14 -4.81 9.79
N GLY A 51 18.75 -4.53 8.63
CA GLY A 51 20.20 -4.49 8.46
C GLY A 51 20.89 -3.41 9.29
N ILE A 52 20.35 -2.18 9.25
CA ILE A 52 20.83 -1.06 10.08
C ILE A 52 20.65 -1.38 11.57
N GLY A 53 19.52 -1.98 11.96
CA GLY A 53 19.28 -2.35 13.36
C GLY A 53 20.22 -3.41 13.93
N LEU A 54 20.87 -4.21 13.07
CA LEU A 54 21.83 -5.25 13.48
C LEU A 54 23.28 -4.76 13.58
N HIS A 55 23.68 -3.82 12.72
CA HIS A 55 25.08 -3.39 12.61
C HIS A 55 25.30 -1.91 12.98
N GLY A 56 24.23 -1.13 13.04
CA GLY A 56 24.25 0.30 13.35
C GLY A 56 24.06 0.59 14.83
N ASN A 57 24.38 1.82 15.23
CA ASN A 57 24.06 2.28 16.58
C ASN A 57 22.53 2.41 16.74
N PRO A 58 21.92 2.00 17.86
CA PRO A 58 20.46 2.09 18.05
C PRO A 58 19.89 3.51 17.99
N LYS A 59 20.75 4.53 18.07
CA LYS A 59 20.41 5.96 18.00
C LYS A 59 20.63 6.57 16.61
N ASP A 60 20.92 5.75 15.61
CA ASP A 60 21.25 6.24 14.28
C ASP A 60 20.03 6.94 13.65
N GLU A 61 20.21 8.17 13.17
CA GLU A 61 19.16 9.01 12.58
C GLU A 61 18.48 8.27 11.42
N ALA A 62 19.26 7.49 10.68
CA ALA A 62 18.81 6.66 9.59
C ALA A 62 17.75 5.63 10.01
N ALA A 63 17.93 4.95 11.15
CA ALA A 63 16.99 3.93 11.62
C ALA A 63 15.62 4.54 11.99
N LEU A 64 15.64 5.72 12.62
CA LEU A 64 14.44 6.45 12.98
C LEU A 64 13.67 6.92 11.74
N ILE A 65 14.37 7.55 10.81
CA ILE A 65 13.80 8.06 9.56
C ILE A 65 13.19 6.90 8.74
N LEU A 66 13.91 5.79 8.61
CA LEU A 66 13.48 4.64 7.82
C LEU A 66 12.26 3.93 8.43
N SER A 67 12.16 3.90 9.76
CA SER A 67 10.99 3.38 10.48
C SER A 67 9.72 4.22 10.23
N SER A 68 9.87 5.54 10.07
CA SER A 68 8.75 6.43 9.74
C SER A 68 8.38 6.38 8.24
N ILE A 69 9.35 6.21 7.34
CA ILE A 69 9.12 6.16 5.87
C ILE A 69 8.27 4.95 5.46
N GLY A 70 8.38 3.83 6.18
CA GLY A 70 7.72 2.58 5.81
C GLY A 70 6.19 2.62 5.75
N LEU A 71 5.53 3.64 6.31
CA LEU A 71 4.07 3.78 6.25
C LEU A 71 3.56 4.20 4.85
N SER A 72 4.28 5.08 4.16
CA SER A 72 3.86 5.60 2.85
C SER A 72 3.78 4.48 1.80
N PRO A 73 4.83 3.68 1.56
CA PRO A 73 4.76 2.56 0.61
C PRO A 73 3.68 1.52 0.97
N LEU A 74 3.36 1.36 2.25
CA LEU A 74 2.30 0.44 2.65
C LEU A 74 0.91 0.96 2.23
N LEU A 75 0.63 2.25 2.48
CA LEU A 75 -0.62 2.90 2.05
C LEU A 75 -0.74 2.94 0.52
N LEU A 76 0.34 3.29 -0.17
CA LEU A 76 0.37 3.34 -1.64
C LEU A 76 0.25 1.94 -2.26
N GLY A 77 0.84 0.92 -1.63
CA GLY A 77 0.68 -0.47 -2.03
C GLY A 77 -0.77 -0.94 -1.95
N ILE A 78 -1.45 -0.64 -0.83
CA ILE A 78 -2.88 -0.95 -0.66
C ILE A 78 -3.73 -0.18 -1.67
N SER A 79 -3.46 1.10 -1.87
CA SER A 79 -4.16 1.93 -2.87
C SER A 79 -4.02 1.35 -4.28
N GLY A 80 -2.80 1.01 -4.71
CA GLY A 80 -2.56 0.41 -6.02
C GLY A 80 -3.19 -0.98 -6.20
N ILE A 81 -3.22 -1.80 -5.15
CA ILE A 81 -3.93 -3.09 -5.17
C ILE A 81 -5.44 -2.89 -5.25
N LEU A 82 -5.97 -1.90 -4.54
CA LEU A 82 -7.39 -1.53 -4.60
C LEU A 82 -7.78 -1.00 -5.98
N TYR A 83 -6.91 -0.19 -6.60
CA TYR A 83 -7.04 0.27 -7.98
C TYR A 83 -7.13 -0.92 -8.95
N GLU A 84 -6.21 -1.88 -8.85
CA GLU A 84 -6.22 -3.10 -9.68
C GLU A 84 -7.53 -3.90 -9.50
N GLY A 85 -7.93 -4.15 -8.25
CA GLY A 85 -9.14 -4.89 -7.93
C GLY A 85 -10.41 -4.21 -8.45
N ARG A 86 -10.51 -2.88 -8.32
CA ARG A 86 -11.64 -2.11 -8.85
C ARG A 86 -11.75 -2.19 -10.37
N ARG A 87 -10.63 -2.09 -11.09
CA ARG A 87 -10.63 -2.21 -12.55
C ARG A 87 -11.03 -3.61 -13.01
N ALA A 88 -10.69 -4.64 -12.25
CA ALA A 88 -11.11 -6.00 -12.54
C ALA A 88 -12.62 -6.23 -12.34
N VAL A 89 -13.21 -5.59 -11.32
CA VAL A 89 -14.63 -5.76 -10.97
C VAL A 89 -15.55 -4.83 -11.77
N ASN A 90 -15.12 -3.60 -12.06
CA ASN A 90 -15.95 -2.61 -12.74
C ASN A 90 -15.29 -2.14 -14.06
N PRO A 91 -15.65 -2.74 -15.21
CA PRO A 91 -15.12 -2.33 -16.51
C PRO A 91 -15.66 -0.98 -17.00
N ARG A 92 -16.76 -0.47 -16.40
CA ARG A 92 -17.35 0.84 -16.75
C ARG A 92 -16.70 2.02 -16.02
N LEU A 93 -15.70 1.75 -15.17
CA LEU A 93 -15.01 2.80 -14.44
C LEU A 93 -14.22 3.69 -15.40
N ASP A 94 -14.47 5.00 -15.35
CA ASP A 94 -13.75 5.97 -16.18
C ASP A 94 -12.26 5.96 -15.82
N ARG A 95 -11.46 5.45 -16.77
CA ARG A 95 -10.02 5.28 -16.63
C ARG A 95 -9.30 6.60 -16.32
N LYS A 96 -9.73 7.73 -16.89
CA LYS A 96 -9.04 9.01 -16.69
C LYS A 96 -9.26 9.51 -15.27
N ARG A 97 -10.50 9.48 -14.80
CA ARG A 97 -10.86 9.88 -13.42
C ARG A 97 -10.14 9.01 -12.40
N ASP A 98 -10.12 7.69 -12.62
CA ASP A 98 -9.50 6.77 -11.68
C ASP A 98 -7.98 6.98 -11.56
N ILE A 99 -7.29 7.24 -12.68
CA ILE A 99 -5.86 7.58 -12.67
C ILE A 99 -5.60 8.92 -11.98
N ILE A 100 -6.42 9.94 -12.23
CA ILE A 100 -6.27 11.26 -11.58
C ILE A 100 -6.43 11.13 -10.08
N LEU A 101 -7.42 10.38 -9.62
CA LEU A 101 -7.68 10.17 -8.20
C LEU A 101 -6.55 9.38 -7.54
N GLU A 102 -6.07 8.32 -8.20
CA GLU A 102 -4.93 7.53 -7.71
C GLU A 102 -3.67 8.41 -7.58
N LEU A 103 -3.36 9.22 -8.60
CA LEU A 103 -2.21 10.14 -8.59
C LEU A 103 -2.35 11.24 -7.51
N GLY A 104 -3.56 11.75 -7.33
CA GLY A 104 -3.88 12.70 -6.27
C GLY A 104 -3.62 12.10 -4.89
N TYR A 105 -4.08 10.86 -4.66
CA TYR A 105 -3.82 10.14 -3.41
C TYR A 105 -2.32 9.95 -3.15
N HIS A 106 -1.56 9.56 -4.17
CA HIS A 106 -0.11 9.44 -4.07
C HIS A 106 0.56 10.75 -3.64
N THR A 107 0.09 11.86 -4.18
CA THR A 107 0.62 13.19 -3.85
C THR A 107 0.37 13.54 -2.39
N ILE A 108 -0.84 13.27 -1.87
CA ILE A 108 -1.21 13.54 -0.47
C ILE A 108 -0.36 12.71 0.49
N VAL A 109 -0.21 11.41 0.24
CA VAL A 109 0.59 10.50 1.11
C VAL A 109 2.06 10.92 1.11
N ASN A 110 2.63 11.21 -0.07
CA ASN A 110 4.02 11.64 -0.16
C ASN A 110 4.25 13.01 0.49
N LEU A 111 3.30 13.95 0.38
CA LEU A 111 3.37 15.24 1.07
C LEU A 111 3.43 15.04 2.58
N GLY A 112 2.52 14.24 3.16
CA GLY A 112 2.54 13.93 4.58
C GLY A 112 3.87 13.32 5.04
N MET A 113 4.42 12.41 4.24
CA MET A 113 5.70 11.76 4.49
C MET A 113 6.88 12.76 4.49
N VAL A 114 6.95 13.63 3.48
CA VAL A 114 8.02 14.64 3.37
C VAL A 114 8.00 15.59 4.56
N LEU A 115 6.81 16.03 5.00
CA LEU A 115 6.67 16.89 6.18
C LEU A 115 7.21 16.20 7.45
N ILE A 116 6.88 14.93 7.65
CA ILE A 116 7.39 14.13 8.79
C ILE A 116 8.92 14.02 8.73
N VAL A 117 9.49 13.65 7.58
CA VAL A 117 10.95 13.47 7.45
C VAL A 117 11.69 14.77 7.70
N VAL A 118 11.26 15.87 7.08
CA VAL A 118 11.89 17.19 7.27
C VAL A 118 11.84 17.62 8.73
N ALA A 119 10.69 17.43 9.38
CA ALA A 119 10.55 17.77 10.79
C ALA A 119 11.46 16.93 11.68
N ILE A 120 11.51 15.61 11.50
CA ILE A 120 12.35 14.70 12.28
C ILE A 120 13.83 15.06 12.11
N VAL A 121 14.32 15.19 10.87
CA VAL A 121 15.73 15.50 10.60
C VAL A 121 16.16 16.81 11.27
N LYS A 122 15.28 17.81 11.28
CA LYS A 122 15.57 19.11 11.90
C LYS A 122 15.57 19.02 13.43
N ILE A 123 14.57 18.37 14.01
CA ILE A 123 14.48 18.17 15.46
C ILE A 123 15.68 17.36 15.99
N MET A 124 16.11 16.32 15.26
CA MET A 124 17.26 15.50 15.64
C MET A 124 18.58 16.28 15.64
N LYS A 125 18.74 17.25 14.74
CA LYS A 125 19.91 18.14 14.67
C LYS A 125 19.92 19.23 15.74
N GLY A 126 18.99 19.20 16.69
CA GLY A 126 18.87 20.18 17.77
C GLY A 126 18.13 21.46 17.39
N ASP A 127 17.52 21.50 16.19
CA ASP A 127 16.72 22.64 15.76
C ASP A 127 15.29 22.52 16.31
N VAL A 128 15.07 23.14 17.47
CA VAL A 128 13.84 22.98 18.27
C VAL A 128 12.80 24.06 17.97
N GLU A 129 12.90 24.77 16.84
CA GLU A 129 11.93 25.80 16.48
C GLU A 129 10.48 25.25 16.49
N PRO A 130 9.50 26.04 16.98
CA PRO A 130 8.09 25.66 16.98
C PRO A 130 7.56 25.22 15.61
N LYS A 131 8.16 25.76 14.54
CA LYS A 131 7.83 25.44 13.15
C LYS A 131 8.03 23.95 12.82
N TYR A 132 9.11 23.31 13.28
CA TYR A 132 9.38 21.91 12.96
C TYR A 132 8.45 20.96 13.72
N LYS A 133 8.08 21.32 14.96
CA LYS A 133 7.03 20.60 15.69
C LYS A 133 5.68 20.69 14.96
N SER A 134 5.33 21.88 14.46
CA SER A 134 4.12 22.07 13.64
C SER A 134 4.15 21.21 12.38
N LEU A 135 5.27 21.22 11.63
CA LEU A 135 5.45 20.38 10.44
C LEU A 135 5.26 18.88 10.73
N LEU A 136 5.79 18.40 11.87
CA LEU A 136 5.60 17.01 12.31
C LEU A 136 4.11 16.70 12.50
N TYR A 137 3.40 17.50 13.29
CA TYR A 137 1.98 17.26 13.57
C TYR A 137 1.10 17.38 12.34
N VAL A 138 1.38 18.33 11.44
CA VAL A 138 0.68 18.44 10.16
C VAL A 138 0.92 17.19 9.32
N GLY A 139 2.17 16.71 9.21
CA GLY A 139 2.48 15.48 8.47
C GLY A 139 1.80 14.24 9.06
N LEU A 140 1.75 14.13 10.38
CA LEU A 140 1.01 13.05 11.08
C LEU A 140 -0.50 13.14 10.81
N ALA A 141 -1.08 14.34 10.89
CA ALA A 141 -2.50 14.55 10.60
C ALA A 141 -2.84 14.18 9.14
N VAL A 142 -2.00 14.60 8.18
CA VAL A 142 -2.14 14.23 6.75
C VAL A 142 -2.07 12.72 6.57
N SER A 143 -1.19 12.02 7.29
CA SER A 143 -1.09 10.56 7.24
C SER A 143 -2.35 9.87 7.77
N CYS A 144 -2.93 10.36 8.87
CA CYS A 144 -4.22 9.89 9.41
C CYS A 144 -5.37 10.12 8.43
N VAL A 145 -5.45 11.31 7.83
CA VAL A 145 -6.46 11.63 6.81
C VAL A 145 -6.28 10.72 5.58
N SER A 146 -5.05 10.47 5.16
CA SER A 146 -4.76 9.58 4.03
C SER A 146 -5.23 8.15 4.27
N TRP A 147 -5.04 7.62 5.49
CA TRP A 147 -5.60 6.31 5.86
C TRP A 147 -7.13 6.32 5.89
N GLY A 148 -7.74 7.38 6.42
CA GLY A 148 -9.19 7.55 6.45
C GLY A 148 -9.81 7.58 5.06
N ILE A 149 -9.25 8.37 4.15
CA ILE A 149 -9.66 8.43 2.74
C ILE A 149 -9.56 7.06 2.09
N LEU A 150 -8.43 6.36 2.25
CA LEU A 150 -8.23 5.03 1.68
C LEU A 150 -9.22 4.01 2.26
N THR A 151 -9.56 4.12 3.54
CA THR A 151 -10.54 3.25 4.18
C THR A 151 -11.94 3.47 3.63
N LEU A 152 -12.37 4.72 3.51
CA LEU A 152 -13.64 5.07 2.87
C LEU A 152 -13.67 4.57 1.41
N TRP A 153 -12.55 4.72 0.70
CA TRP A 153 -12.40 4.23 -0.66
C TRP A 153 -12.54 2.71 -0.74
N ALA A 154 -11.89 1.97 0.16
CA ALA A 154 -11.95 0.52 0.21
C ALA A 154 -13.36 0.02 0.54
N VAL A 155 -14.05 0.67 1.48
CA VAL A 155 -15.47 0.38 1.81
C VAL A 155 -16.34 0.61 0.58
N TRP A 156 -16.23 1.78 -0.06
CA TRP A 156 -16.98 2.10 -1.27
C TRP A 156 -16.74 1.06 -2.37
N SER A 157 -15.48 0.69 -2.58
CA SER A 157 -15.08 -0.33 -3.58
C SER A 157 -15.68 -1.70 -3.27
N TYR A 158 -15.69 -2.09 -1.99
CA TYR A 158 -16.25 -3.35 -1.54
C TYR A 158 -17.77 -3.40 -1.73
N LEU A 159 -18.48 -2.31 -1.41
CA LEU A 159 -19.92 -2.21 -1.62
C LEU A 159 -20.27 -2.24 -3.11
N MET A 160 -19.57 -1.47 -3.93
CA MET A 160 -19.78 -1.42 -5.39
C MET A 160 -19.49 -2.77 -6.07
N ALA A 161 -18.53 -3.54 -5.53
CA ALA A 161 -18.21 -4.88 -6.01
C ALA A 161 -19.30 -5.92 -5.69
N ARG A 162 -20.14 -5.65 -4.68
CA ARG A 162 -21.28 -6.50 -4.31
C ARG A 162 -22.48 -6.28 -5.22
N GLU A 163 -22.76 -5.03 -5.59
CA GLU A 163 -23.91 -4.65 -6.42
C GLU A 163 -23.75 -5.02 -7.89
N ASN A 164 -22.56 -4.84 -8.48
CA ASN A 164 -22.30 -5.14 -9.90
C ASN A 164 -22.12 -6.64 -10.23
N SER A 165 -22.70 -7.52 -9.40
CA SER A 165 -22.61 -8.98 -9.53
C SER A 165 -23.29 -9.56 -10.78
N SER A 166 -23.92 -8.76 -11.64
CA SER A 166 -24.54 -9.26 -12.88
C SER A 166 -23.54 -9.87 -13.89
N TYR A 167 -22.23 -9.62 -13.75
CA TYR A 167 -21.16 -10.24 -14.56
C TYR A 167 -20.43 -11.38 -13.82
N ALA A 168 -21.11 -12.05 -12.87
CA ALA A 168 -20.55 -13.03 -11.92
C ALA A 168 -19.96 -14.31 -12.53
N SER A 169 -20.06 -14.56 -13.83
CA SER A 169 -19.56 -15.81 -14.43
C SER A 169 -18.07 -15.78 -14.80
N MET A 170 -17.35 -14.68 -14.55
CA MET A 170 -15.97 -14.53 -15.01
C MET A 170 -14.96 -14.47 -13.86
N GLN A 171 -13.97 -15.37 -13.93
CA GLN A 171 -12.85 -15.51 -12.99
C GLN A 171 -12.12 -14.19 -12.67
N THR A 172 -12.06 -13.25 -13.61
CA THR A 172 -11.46 -11.91 -13.40
C THR A 172 -12.18 -11.11 -12.32
N VAL A 173 -13.52 -11.18 -12.25
CA VAL A 173 -14.32 -10.44 -11.27
C VAL A 173 -14.11 -11.01 -9.88
N ASP A 174 -14.05 -12.34 -9.76
CA ASP A 174 -13.81 -13.00 -8.48
C ASP A 174 -12.41 -12.71 -7.95
N ASN A 175 -11.39 -12.77 -8.81
CA ASN A 175 -10.04 -12.38 -8.45
C ASN A 175 -9.97 -10.90 -8.03
N GLY A 176 -10.66 -10.01 -8.74
CA GLY A 176 -10.77 -8.59 -8.36
C GLY A 176 -11.42 -8.40 -6.99
N LYS A 177 -12.51 -9.13 -6.70
CA LYS A 177 -13.16 -9.14 -5.38
C LYS A 177 -12.24 -9.63 -4.28
N ILE A 178 -11.42 -10.66 -4.54
CA ILE A 178 -10.42 -11.17 -3.60
C ILE A 178 -9.37 -10.09 -3.27
N LEU A 179 -8.87 -9.34 -4.27
CA LEU A 179 -7.94 -8.22 -4.05
C LEU A 179 -8.57 -7.12 -3.19
N ILE A 180 -9.80 -6.70 -3.51
CA ILE A 180 -10.51 -5.66 -2.74
C ILE A 180 -10.73 -6.12 -1.29
N LYS A 181 -11.14 -7.38 -1.08
CA LYS A 181 -11.31 -7.95 0.27
C LYS A 181 -9.99 -8.00 1.03
N GLY A 182 -8.90 -8.43 0.40
CA GLY A 182 -7.57 -8.46 1.00
C GLY A 182 -7.10 -7.07 1.43
N ALA A 183 -7.24 -6.08 0.55
CA ALA A 183 -6.93 -4.69 0.84
C ALA A 183 -7.77 -4.16 2.03
N PHE A 184 -9.07 -4.46 2.05
CA PHE A 184 -9.96 -4.06 3.14
C PHE A 184 -9.58 -4.68 4.49
N VAL A 185 -9.27 -5.98 4.52
CA VAL A 185 -8.86 -6.70 5.74
C VAL A 185 -7.48 -6.24 6.24
N ALA A 186 -6.62 -5.73 5.35
CA ALA A 186 -5.30 -5.20 5.72
C ALA A 186 -5.38 -3.83 6.44
N LEU A 187 -6.39 -3.01 6.16
CA LEU A 187 -6.49 -1.63 6.65
C LEU A 187 -6.51 -1.45 8.18
N PRO A 188 -7.19 -2.30 8.98
CA PRO A 188 -7.13 -2.22 10.43
C PRO A 188 -5.71 -2.38 10.99
N PHE A 189 -4.90 -3.25 10.38
CA PHE A 189 -3.52 -3.45 10.81
C PHE A 189 -2.65 -2.23 10.48
N VAL A 190 -2.88 -1.60 9.33
CA VAL A 190 -2.25 -0.31 9.00
C VAL A 190 -2.67 0.78 9.98
N ALA A 191 -3.93 0.80 10.42
CA ALA A 191 -4.43 1.75 11.41
C ALA A 191 -3.68 1.62 12.75
N ILE A 192 -3.53 0.39 13.24
CA ILE A 192 -2.76 0.10 14.47
C ILE A 192 -1.33 0.60 14.31
N ARG A 193 -0.69 0.30 13.16
CA ARG A 193 0.68 0.73 12.90
C ARG A 193 0.82 2.26 12.81
N LEU A 194 -0.16 2.91 12.21
CA LEU A 194 -0.19 4.36 12.07
C LEU A 194 -0.36 5.02 13.44
N ALA A 195 -1.28 4.51 14.27
CA ALA A 195 -1.46 4.97 15.65
C ALA A 195 -0.17 4.84 16.47
N TYR A 196 0.52 3.71 16.38
CA TYR A 196 1.86 3.56 16.98
C TYR A 196 2.85 4.60 16.44
N GLY A 197 2.89 4.84 15.13
CA GLY A 197 3.76 5.85 14.51
C GLY A 197 3.50 7.26 15.06
N VAL A 198 2.24 7.65 15.18
CA VAL A 198 1.83 8.95 15.75
C VAL A 198 2.26 9.07 17.21
N VAL A 199 1.93 8.07 18.04
CA VAL A 199 2.25 8.09 19.47
C VAL A 199 3.76 8.04 19.70
N SER A 200 4.49 7.20 18.99
CA SER A 200 5.95 7.08 19.14
C SER A 200 6.67 8.36 18.73
N LEU A 201 6.30 8.99 17.61
CA LEU A 201 6.90 10.25 17.18
C LEU A 201 6.55 11.41 18.12
N HIS A 202 5.31 11.46 18.61
CA HIS A 202 4.92 12.45 19.61
C HIS A 202 5.74 12.30 20.89
N LEU A 203 5.82 11.08 21.45
CA LEU A 203 6.55 10.80 22.68
C LEU A 203 8.06 11.02 22.53
N GLN A 204 8.65 10.77 21.37
CA GLN A 204 10.06 11.08 21.14
C GLN A 204 10.36 12.57 21.28
N VAL A 205 9.41 13.43 20.90
CA VAL A 205 9.55 14.89 20.98
C VAL A 205 9.22 15.43 22.37
N THR A 206 8.21 14.87 23.05
CA THR A 206 7.72 15.40 24.34
C THR A 206 8.35 14.73 25.56
N HIS A 207 8.53 13.40 25.51
CA HIS A 207 8.97 12.56 26.63
C HIS A 207 9.88 11.40 26.14
N PRO A 208 11.11 11.70 25.69
CA PRO A 208 12.01 10.70 25.08
C PRO A 208 12.40 9.54 26.01
N GLY A 209 12.23 9.70 27.33
CA GLY A 209 12.44 8.65 28.33
C GLY A 209 11.21 7.79 28.65
N SER A 210 10.11 7.92 27.88
CA SER A 210 8.89 7.16 28.19
C SER A 210 9.08 5.66 28.04
N GLY A 211 8.51 4.88 28.97
CA GLY A 211 8.54 3.41 28.93
C GLY A 211 7.89 2.81 27.69
N PHE A 212 7.03 3.57 27.00
CA PHE A 212 6.41 3.15 25.73
C PHE A 212 7.43 3.00 24.60
N LEU A 213 8.42 3.90 24.52
CA LEU A 213 9.46 3.88 23.49
C LEU A 213 10.48 2.78 23.74
N THR A 214 10.78 2.50 25.02
CA THR A 214 11.76 1.49 25.41
C THR A 214 11.18 0.07 25.51
N SER A 215 9.86 -0.06 25.53
CA SER A 215 9.19 -1.37 25.61
C SER A 215 9.28 -2.12 24.28
N GLU A 216 10.03 -3.22 24.29
CA GLU A 216 10.16 -4.11 23.13
C GLU A 216 8.84 -4.77 22.75
N ALA A 217 8.01 -5.13 23.74
CA ALA A 217 6.68 -5.70 23.50
C ALA A 217 5.79 -4.73 22.72
N VAL A 218 5.84 -3.43 23.04
CA VAL A 218 5.11 -2.39 22.31
C VAL A 218 5.62 -2.29 20.86
N GLN A 219 6.93 -2.29 20.66
CA GLN A 219 7.52 -2.25 19.32
C GLN A 219 7.14 -3.49 18.50
N VAL A 220 7.12 -4.67 19.09
CA VAL A 220 6.71 -5.90 18.40
C VAL A 220 5.21 -5.87 18.06
N CYS A 221 4.36 -5.64 19.05
CA CYS A 221 2.91 -5.78 18.91
C CYS A 221 2.23 -4.65 18.13
N LEU A 222 2.74 -3.42 18.24
CA LEU A 222 2.10 -2.26 17.62
C LEU A 222 2.85 -1.73 16.39
N SER A 223 4.14 -2.07 16.24
CA SER A 223 4.92 -1.70 15.05
C SER A 223 5.07 -2.87 14.09
N PHE A 224 5.79 -3.92 14.49
CA PHE A 224 6.22 -4.98 13.58
C PHE A 224 5.10 -5.94 13.17
N LEU A 225 4.32 -6.47 14.12
CA LEU A 225 3.28 -7.46 13.83
C LEU A 225 2.17 -6.94 12.91
N PRO A 226 1.60 -5.73 13.11
CA PRO A 226 0.55 -5.25 12.22
C PRO A 226 1.05 -5.09 10.78
N GLU A 227 2.28 -4.62 10.60
CA GLU A 227 2.92 -4.53 9.28
C GLU A 227 3.14 -5.88 8.62
N LEU A 228 3.61 -6.85 9.40
CA LEU A 228 3.84 -8.22 8.93
C LEU A 228 2.53 -8.89 8.51
N ILE A 229 1.48 -8.73 9.31
CA ILE A 229 0.16 -9.28 8.99
C ILE A 229 -0.39 -8.61 7.74
N CYS A 230 -0.32 -7.28 7.65
CA CYS A 230 -0.74 -6.52 6.48
C CYS A 230 -0.05 -7.00 5.20
N ILE A 231 1.28 -7.04 5.18
CA ILE A 231 2.02 -7.45 3.98
C ILE A 231 1.75 -8.91 3.62
N SER A 232 1.60 -9.79 4.62
CA SER A 232 1.30 -11.20 4.40
C SER A 232 -0.07 -11.39 3.76
N ILE A 233 -1.09 -10.64 4.21
CA ILE A 233 -2.41 -10.62 3.57
C ILE A 233 -2.30 -10.18 2.11
N LEU A 234 -1.63 -9.05 1.84
CA LEU A 234 -1.50 -8.51 0.48
C LEU A 234 -0.77 -9.48 -0.46
N VAL A 235 0.34 -10.05 -0.02
CA VAL A 235 1.10 -11.04 -0.79
C VAL A 235 0.27 -12.30 -1.02
N PHE A 236 -0.41 -12.80 0.00
CA PHE A 236 -1.26 -14.00 -0.11
C PHE A 236 -2.38 -13.81 -1.13
N VAL A 237 -3.12 -12.70 -1.07
CA VAL A 237 -4.17 -12.41 -2.06
C VAL A 237 -3.61 -12.17 -3.46
N GLY A 238 -2.42 -11.58 -3.58
CA GLY A 238 -1.73 -11.44 -4.87
C GLY A 238 -1.39 -12.79 -5.49
N VAL A 239 -0.84 -13.72 -4.71
CA VAL A 239 -0.49 -15.07 -5.20
C VAL A 239 -1.73 -15.84 -5.66
N ILE A 240 -2.86 -15.69 -4.96
CA ILE A 240 -4.15 -16.30 -5.35
C ILE A 240 -4.66 -15.68 -6.66
N THR A 241 -4.56 -14.37 -6.80
CA THR A 241 -5.18 -13.62 -7.92
C THR A 241 -4.27 -13.46 -9.13
N ARG A 242 -3.15 -14.19 -9.17
CA ARG A 242 -2.13 -14.17 -10.24
C ARG A 242 -2.66 -14.39 -11.66
N SER A 243 -3.86 -14.97 -11.84
CA SER A 243 -4.46 -15.19 -13.18
C SER A 243 -5.16 -13.95 -13.75
N LEU A 244 -5.24 -12.84 -13.00
CA LEU A 244 -5.96 -11.63 -13.41
C LEU A 244 -5.49 -11.07 -14.77
N ARG A 245 -4.16 -11.04 -15.01
CA ARG A 245 -3.59 -10.46 -16.24
C ARG A 245 -3.94 -11.24 -17.52
N PRO A 246 -3.72 -12.58 -17.59
CA PRO A 246 -4.19 -13.39 -18.72
C PRO A 246 -5.68 -13.17 -19.03
N ASP A 247 -6.52 -13.13 -18.01
CA ASP A 247 -7.97 -13.01 -18.20
C ASP A 247 -8.37 -11.63 -18.74
N LEU A 248 -7.72 -10.55 -18.25
CA LEU A 248 -7.94 -9.20 -18.77
C LEU A 248 -7.56 -9.06 -20.25
N LYS A 249 -6.43 -9.65 -20.68
CA LYS A 249 -6.03 -9.62 -22.09
C LYS A 249 -7.01 -10.36 -23.00
N LYS A 250 -7.49 -11.52 -22.56
CA LYS A 250 -8.49 -12.31 -23.30
C LYS A 250 -9.77 -11.51 -23.51
N ARG A 251 -10.25 -10.79 -22.48
CA ARG A 251 -11.42 -9.89 -22.57
C ARG A 251 -11.23 -8.77 -23.58
N GLU A 252 -10.07 -8.09 -23.55
CA GLU A 252 -9.78 -7.01 -24.49
C GLU A 252 -9.80 -7.52 -25.94
N GLN A 253 -9.25 -8.72 -26.20
CA GLN A 253 -9.27 -9.36 -27.52
C GLN A 253 -10.68 -9.74 -27.97
N GLU A 254 -11.48 -10.36 -27.09
CA GLU A 254 -12.88 -10.70 -27.39
C GLU A 254 -13.72 -9.46 -27.70
N ALA A 255 -13.54 -8.37 -26.95
CA ALA A 255 -14.25 -7.11 -27.19
C ALA A 255 -13.87 -6.47 -28.53
N ILE A 256 -12.59 -6.49 -28.90
CA ILE A 256 -12.12 -5.99 -30.20
C ILE A 256 -12.70 -6.82 -31.35
N GLY A 257 -12.74 -8.16 -31.19
CA GLY A 257 -13.33 -9.06 -32.19
C GLY A 257 -14.82 -8.76 -32.45
N LEU A 258 -15.61 -8.61 -31.38
CA LEU A 258 -17.04 -8.30 -31.50
C LEU A 258 -17.31 -6.95 -32.18
N VAL A 259 -16.52 -5.91 -31.88
CA VAL A 259 -16.65 -4.60 -32.53
C VAL A 259 -16.28 -4.70 -34.01
N SER A 260 -15.20 -5.40 -34.34
CA SER A 260 -14.78 -5.61 -35.73
C SER A 260 -15.83 -6.39 -36.53
N ASP A 261 -16.42 -7.43 -35.96
CA ASP A 261 -17.47 -8.21 -36.61
C ASP A 261 -18.71 -7.34 -36.86
N GLN A 262 -19.08 -6.48 -35.90
CA GLN A 262 -20.20 -5.56 -36.04
C GLN A 262 -19.94 -4.50 -37.13
N GLU A 263 -18.72 -3.96 -37.23
CA GLU A 263 -18.33 -3.02 -38.30
C GLU A 263 -18.38 -3.70 -39.68
N ASN A 264 -17.91 -4.94 -39.80
CA ASN A 264 -17.95 -5.71 -41.05
C ASN A 264 -19.40 -5.96 -41.51
N VAL A 265 -20.31 -6.30 -40.59
CA VAL A 265 -21.73 -6.48 -40.89
C VAL A 265 -22.38 -5.17 -41.37
N LEU A 266 -22.06 -4.04 -40.74
CA LEU A 266 -22.57 -2.73 -41.15
C LEU A 266 -22.05 -2.32 -42.53
N GLN A 267 -20.77 -2.59 -42.84
CA GLN A 267 -20.19 -2.32 -44.16
C GLN A 267 -20.88 -3.14 -45.26
N GLN A 268 -21.08 -4.45 -45.05
CA GLN A 268 -21.82 -5.28 -46.00
C GLN A 268 -23.24 -4.77 -46.24
N GLN A 269 -23.97 -4.33 -45.21
CA GLN A 269 -25.31 -3.77 -45.39
C GLN A 269 -25.34 -2.45 -46.18
N THR A 270 -24.22 -1.73 -46.25
CA THR A 270 -24.13 -0.45 -46.96
C THR A 270 -23.75 -0.62 -48.43
N GLU A 271 -22.98 -1.67 -48.78
CA GLU A 271 -22.63 -1.99 -50.19
C GLU A 271 -23.79 -2.57 -51.00
N TYR A 272 -24.83 -3.13 -50.35
CA TYR A 272 -26.02 -3.69 -51.01
C TYR A 272 -27.16 -2.68 -51.25
N LYS A 273 -26.93 -1.37 -50.99
CA LYS A 273 -27.89 -0.28 -51.28
C LYS A 273 -27.37 0.61 -52.40
#